data_AF-A0A0C3NMY5-F1
#
_entry.id   AF-A0A0C3NMY5-F1
#
_cell.length_a   1.000
_cell.length_b   1.000
_cell.length_c   1.000
_cell.angle_alpha   90.00
_cell.angle_beta   90.00
_cell.angle_gamma   90.00
#
_symmetry.space_group_name_H-M   'P 1'
#
loop_
_entity.id
_entity.type
_entity.pdbx_description
1 polymer ?
#
loop_
_entity_poly.entity_id
_entity_poly.type
_entity_poly.pdbx_seq_one_letter_code
_entity_poly.pdbx_strand_id
1 'polypeptide(L)'
;WTPHDLDLYTTQRNMDFLLCTLKLQGYHMIYINTTNDVHYYNSLVATIFTVAREECKIDIIVSASLTAISSIFHYHSTALMNFISHNCIFCTYPKLTLKQCSFINPFVIFSQALKRSTLEALLKYHDRGIRYL
;
A
#
# COMPACT_ATOMS: atom_id res chain seq x y z
N TRP A 1 9.18 16.99 -7.36
CA TRP A 1 9.17 15.59 -6.91
C TRP A 1 8.55 14.77 -8.02
N THR A 2 9.27 13.79 -8.55
CA THR A 2 8.74 12.86 -9.56
C THR A 2 8.70 11.48 -8.90
N PRO A 3 7.52 10.97 -8.52
CA PRO A 3 7.44 9.63 -7.93
C PRO A 3 7.80 8.59 -9.00
N HIS A 4 8.83 7.79 -8.73
CA HIS A 4 9.22 6.66 -9.58
C HIS A 4 8.46 5.37 -9.19
N ASP A 5 7.68 5.43 -8.12
CA ASP A 5 6.95 4.30 -7.53
C ASP A 5 5.52 4.73 -7.20
N LEU A 6 4.54 3.94 -7.62
CA LEU A 6 3.10 4.19 -7.45
C LEU A 6 2.39 2.91 -7.00
N ASP A 7 1.69 2.99 -5.88
CA ASP A 7 0.82 1.91 -5.40
C ASP A 7 -0.63 2.12 -5.88
N LEU A 8 -1.16 1.21 -6.69
CA LEU A 8 -2.55 1.17 -7.13
C LEU A 8 -3.32 0.07 -6.42
N TYR A 9 -4.46 0.43 -5.83
CA TYR A 9 -5.32 -0.50 -5.12
C TYR A 9 -6.54 -0.86 -5.97
N THR A 10 -6.81 -2.15 -6.10
CA THR A 10 -7.95 -2.66 -6.87
C THR A 10 -8.60 -3.86 -6.20
N THR A 11 -9.71 -4.33 -6.78
CA THR A 11 -10.36 -5.59 -6.40
C THR A 11 -10.11 -6.65 -7.47
N GLN A 12 -10.31 -7.92 -7.13
CA GLN A 12 -10.17 -9.03 -8.08
C GLN A 12 -11.00 -8.82 -9.36
N ARG A 13 -12.19 -8.22 -9.23
CA ARG A 13 -13.10 -7.95 -10.36
C ARG A 13 -12.50 -7.03 -11.41
N ASN A 14 -11.70 -6.05 -11.00
CA ASN A 14 -11.17 -5.01 -11.88
C ASN A 14 -9.71 -5.25 -12.30
N MET A 15 -9.10 -6.31 -11.79
CA MET A 15 -7.68 -6.62 -11.97
C MET A 15 -7.33 -6.80 -13.46
N ASP A 16 -8.06 -7.66 -14.17
CA ASP A 16 -7.77 -7.97 -15.58
C ASP A 16 -7.87 -6.74 -16.48
N PHE A 17 -8.90 -5.93 -16.25
CA PHE A 17 -9.09 -4.67 -16.97
C PHE A 17 -7.93 -3.70 -16.74
N LEU A 18 -7.50 -3.53 -15.48
CA LEU A 18 -6.39 -2.64 -15.13
C LEU A 18 -5.07 -3.12 -15.73
N LEU A 19 -4.76 -4.41 -15.61
CA LEU A 19 -3.54 -5.00 -16.18
C LEU A 19 -3.51 -4.90 -17.71
N CYS A 20 -4.63 -5.19 -18.38
CA CYS A 20 -4.76 -5.04 -19.82
C CYS A 20 -4.54 -3.58 -20.25
N THR A 21 -5.17 -2.63 -19.53
CA THR A 21 -5.01 -1.20 -19.80
C THR A 21 -3.55 -0.77 -19.67
N LEU A 22 -2.87 -1.16 -18.59
CA LEU A 22 -1.46 -0.82 -18.37
C LEU A 22 -0.54 -1.45 -19.43
N LYS A 23 -0.84 -2.69 -19.85
CA LYS A 23 -0.12 -3.36 -20.94
C LYS A 23 -0.25 -2.59 -22.27
N LEU A 24 -1.45 -2.10 -22.59
CA LEU A 24 -1.67 -1.26 -23.78
C LEU A 24 -0.93 0.08 -23.70
N GLN A 25 -0.66 0.58 -22.49
CA GLN A 25 0.15 1.77 -22.23
C GLN A 25 1.67 1.50 -22.21
N GLY A 26 2.10 0.29 -22.57
CA GLY A 26 3.52 -0.09 -22.65
C GLY A 26 4.15 -0.49 -21.31
N TYR A 27 3.34 -0.75 -20.27
CA TYR A 27 3.87 -1.37 -19.05
C TYR A 27 4.01 -2.88 -19.23
N HIS A 28 5.08 -3.42 -18.68
CA HIS A 28 5.36 -4.85 -18.69
C HIS A 28 5.38 -5.39 -17.26
N MET A 29 4.84 -6.59 -17.07
CA MET A 29 4.85 -7.25 -15.77
C MET A 29 6.26 -7.74 -15.45
N ILE A 30 6.80 -7.33 -14.31
CA ILE A 30 8.15 -7.71 -13.86
C ILE A 30 8.14 -8.59 -12.61
N TYR A 31 7.04 -8.60 -11.85
CA TYR A 31 6.92 -9.41 -10.65
C TYR A 31 5.45 -9.70 -10.29
N ILE A 32 5.20 -10.88 -9.71
CA ILE A 32 3.91 -11.30 -9.16
C ILE A 32 4.17 -11.96 -7.81
N ASN A 33 3.44 -11.53 -6.78
CA ASN A 33 3.44 -12.18 -5.47
C ASN A 33 2.02 -12.56 -5.09
N THR A 34 1.76 -13.87 -5.01
CA THR A 34 0.54 -14.43 -4.42
C THR A 34 0.81 -14.79 -2.96
N THR A 35 -0.19 -14.63 -2.09
CA THR A 35 -0.18 -14.58 -0.61
C THR A 35 0.61 -15.59 0.22
N ASN A 36 1.43 -16.47 -0.35
CA ASN A 36 2.37 -17.28 0.42
C ASN A 36 3.71 -16.59 0.70
N ASP A 37 4.00 -15.43 0.09
CA ASP A 37 5.32 -14.78 0.20
C ASP A 37 5.26 -13.26 0.48
N VAL A 38 4.16 -12.77 1.08
CA VAL A 38 3.96 -11.32 1.24
C VAL A 38 4.48 -10.82 2.60
N HIS A 39 5.46 -9.92 2.53
CA HIS A 39 6.04 -9.18 3.66
C HIS A 39 5.08 -8.18 4.35
N TYR A 40 3.85 -8.08 3.85
CA TYR A 40 2.75 -7.33 4.46
C TYR A 40 1.87 -8.28 5.27
N TYR A 41 1.59 -7.92 6.52
CA TYR A 41 0.69 -8.66 7.43
C TYR A 41 -0.79 -8.52 7.05
N ASN A 42 -1.09 -8.31 5.77
CA ASN A 42 -2.41 -7.91 5.34
C ASN A 42 -3.13 -9.11 4.73
N SER A 43 -3.92 -9.82 5.55
CA SER A 43 -4.83 -10.87 5.07
C SER A 43 -5.86 -10.35 4.05
N LEU A 44 -5.95 -9.02 3.87
CA LEU A 44 -6.83 -8.37 2.90
C LEU A 44 -6.11 -7.99 1.59
N VAL A 45 -4.86 -8.42 1.39
CA VAL A 45 -4.18 -8.40 0.09
C VAL A 45 -4.17 -9.81 -0.45
N ALA A 46 -4.70 -10.03 -1.65
CA ALA A 46 -4.73 -11.33 -2.32
C ALA A 46 -3.49 -11.56 -3.19
N THR A 47 -3.14 -10.55 -3.99
CA THR A 47 -2.02 -10.62 -4.94
C THR A 47 -1.44 -9.23 -5.13
N ILE A 48 -0.13 -9.17 -5.37
CA ILE A 48 0.55 -7.95 -5.80
C ILE A 48 1.16 -8.21 -7.18
N PHE A 49 0.85 -7.35 -8.15
CA PHE A 49 1.51 -7.34 -9.46
C PHE A 49 2.38 -6.10 -9.55
N THR A 50 3.65 -6.26 -9.90
CA THR A 50 4.50 -5.12 -10.24
C THR A 50 4.62 -5.04 -11.75
N VAL A 51 4.29 -3.88 -12.29
CA VAL A 51 4.51 -3.54 -13.69
C VAL A 51 5.46 -2.35 -13.79
N ALA A 52 6.25 -2.31 -14.86
CA ALA A 52 7.22 -1.24 -15.09
C ALA A 52 7.21 -0.78 -16.54
N ARG A 53 7.54 0.50 -16.72
CA ARG A 53 7.83 1.13 -18.01
C ARG A 53 8.95 2.13 -17.77
N GLU A 54 10.13 1.87 -18.35
CA GLU A 54 11.35 2.65 -18.11
C GLU A 54 11.65 2.74 -16.60
N GLU A 55 11.82 3.95 -16.04
CA GLU A 55 12.07 4.19 -14.62
C GLU A 55 10.78 4.29 -13.78
N CYS A 56 9.60 4.10 -14.38
CA CYS A 56 8.32 4.16 -13.68
C CYS A 56 7.85 2.76 -13.26
N LYS A 57 7.72 2.53 -11.97
CA LYS A 57 7.18 1.31 -11.38
C LYS A 57 5.77 1.53 -10.83
N ILE A 58 4.88 0.56 -11.04
CA ILE A 58 3.54 0.53 -10.46
C ILE A 58 3.36 -0.81 -9.76
N ASP A 59 3.10 -0.78 -8.45
CA ASP A 59 2.65 -1.93 -7.68
C ASP A 59 1.12 -1.92 -7.65
N ILE A 60 0.50 -2.99 -8.12
CA ILE A 60 -0.95 -3.19 -8.16
C ILE A 60 -1.31 -4.17 -7.05
N ILE A 61 -1.92 -3.63 -5.99
CA ILE A 61 -2.34 -4.37 -4.82
C ILE A 61 -3.81 -4.77 -5.00
N VAL A 62 -4.04 -6.05 -5.21
CA VAL A 62 -5.38 -6.63 -5.32
C VAL A 62 -5.88 -6.97 -3.93
N SER A 63 -6.98 -6.36 -3.51
CA SER A 63 -7.59 -6.68 -2.23
C SER A 63 -8.32 -8.03 -2.26
N ALA A 64 -8.20 -8.80 -1.17
CA ALA A 64 -8.99 -9.99 -0.91
C ALA A 64 -10.43 -9.67 -0.44
N SER A 65 -10.73 -8.39 -0.16
CA SER A 65 -12.04 -7.88 0.22
C SER A 65 -12.88 -7.50 -1.01
N LEU A 66 -14.18 -7.25 -0.80
CA LEU A 66 -15.06 -6.64 -1.80
C LEU A 66 -14.69 -5.19 -2.13
N THR A 67 -13.83 -4.55 -1.32
CA THR A 67 -13.40 -3.17 -1.54
C THR A 67 -11.88 -3.06 -1.59
N ALA A 68 -11.37 -2.25 -2.53
CA ALA A 68 -9.93 -2.03 -2.68
C ALA A 68 -9.31 -1.32 -1.46
N ILE A 69 -10.10 -0.48 -0.77
CA ILE A 69 -9.62 0.34 0.35
C ILE A 69 -9.35 -0.50 1.61
N SER A 70 -9.94 -1.69 1.76
CA SER A 70 -9.80 -2.47 2.99
C SER A 70 -8.34 -2.78 3.33
N SER A 71 -7.50 -3.05 2.33
CA SER A 71 -6.07 -3.28 2.55
C SER A 71 -5.34 -2.03 3.06
N ILE A 72 -5.78 -0.82 2.68
CA ILE A 72 -5.16 0.44 3.14
C ILE A 72 -5.34 0.62 4.65
N PHE A 73 -6.53 0.32 5.19
CA PHE A 73 -6.81 0.47 6.62
C PHE A 73 -6.13 -0.59 7.50
N HIS A 74 -5.49 -1.59 6.90
CA HIS A 74 -4.74 -2.63 7.59
C HIS A 74 -3.24 -2.36 7.68
N TYR A 75 -2.78 -1.18 7.25
CA TYR A 75 -1.40 -0.78 7.46
C TYR A 75 -1.03 -0.68 8.95
N HIS A 76 0.26 -0.84 9.22
CA HIS A 76 0.83 -0.79 10.57
C HIS A 76 0.87 0.62 11.17
N SER A 77 0.58 1.67 10.39
CA SER A 77 0.70 3.07 10.80
C SER A 77 -0.38 3.91 10.14
N THR A 78 -1.02 4.80 10.90
CA THR A 78 -2.04 5.73 10.36
C THR A 78 -1.50 6.69 9.30
N ALA A 79 -0.19 6.95 9.27
CA ALA A 79 0.48 7.76 8.24
C ALA A 79 0.39 7.13 6.83
N LEU A 80 0.13 5.83 6.74
CA LEU A 80 0.00 5.08 5.49
C LEU A 80 -1.44 4.94 5.00
N MET A 81 -2.41 5.46 5.75
CA MET A 81 -3.84 5.21 5.49
C MET A 81 -4.51 6.33 4.68
N ASN A 82 -3.74 7.30 4.19
CA ASN A 82 -4.22 8.34 3.29
C ASN A 82 -4.15 7.81 1.84
N PHE A 83 -5.13 8.15 1.01
CA PHE A 83 -5.18 7.66 -0.37
C PHE A 83 -5.88 8.64 -1.30
N ILE A 84 -5.69 8.46 -2.60
CA ILE A 84 -6.30 9.28 -3.65
C ILE A 84 -7.25 8.38 -4.44
N SER A 85 -8.49 8.82 -4.62
CA SER A 85 -9.45 8.21 -5.54
C SER A 85 -9.51 9.02 -6.85
N HIS A 86 -10.35 8.58 -7.78
CA HIS A 86 -10.59 9.32 -9.02
C HIS A 86 -11.18 10.73 -8.83
N ASN A 87 -11.81 11.03 -7.69
CA ASN A 87 -12.53 12.29 -7.45
C ASN A 87 -12.14 13.03 -6.17
N CYS A 88 -11.41 12.38 -5.25
CA CYS A 88 -11.13 12.94 -3.93
C CYS A 88 -9.76 12.51 -3.42
N ILE A 89 -9.19 13.35 -2.54
CA ILE A 89 -8.06 12.99 -1.69
C ILE A 89 -8.63 12.65 -0.31
N PHE A 90 -8.32 11.47 0.20
CA PHE A 90 -8.75 11.01 1.51
C PHE A 90 -7.61 11.13 2.50
N CYS A 91 -7.81 11.99 3.50
CA CYS A 91 -6.97 12.04 4.69
C CYS A 91 -7.75 11.41 5.84
N THR A 92 -7.42 10.16 6.17
CA THR A 92 -8.18 9.36 7.14
C THR A 92 -8.03 9.89 8.56
N TYR A 93 -6.85 10.44 8.87
CA TYR A 93 -6.55 11.02 10.19
C TYR A 93 -5.98 12.43 10.05
N PRO A 94 -6.80 13.45 9.70
CA PRO A 94 -6.32 14.80 9.41
C PRO A 94 -5.53 15.43 10.55
N LYS A 95 -6.02 15.29 11.79
CA LYS A 95 -5.34 15.83 12.98
C LYS A 95 -3.94 15.24 13.18
N LEU A 96 -3.75 13.96 12.85
CA LEU A 96 -2.46 13.29 12.98
C LEU A 96 -1.56 13.62 11.79
N THR A 97 -2.08 13.46 10.57
CA THR A 97 -1.35 13.71 9.31
C THR A 97 -0.82 15.13 9.24
N LEU A 98 -1.65 16.14 9.54
CA LEU A 98 -1.26 17.55 9.50
C LEU A 98 -0.28 17.95 10.61
N LYS A 99 -0.14 17.13 11.65
CA LYS A 99 0.84 17.32 12.73
C LYS A 99 2.04 16.36 12.60
N GLN A 100 2.18 15.68 11.46
CA GLN A 100 3.19 14.64 11.23
C GLN A 100 3.24 13.61 12.37
N CYS A 101 2.09 13.26 12.92
CA CYS A 101 1.95 12.25 13.96
C CYS A 101 1.31 10.98 13.39
N SER A 102 1.55 9.84 14.01
CA SER A 102 0.89 8.58 13.63
C SER A 102 0.70 7.66 14.82
N PHE A 103 -0.42 6.96 14.87
CA PHE A 103 -0.55 5.78 15.74
C PHE A 103 -0.03 4.54 15.01
N ILE A 104 0.63 3.68 15.77
CA ILE A 104 0.96 2.32 15.33
C ILE A 104 -0.27 1.45 15.54
N ASN A 105 -0.62 0.64 14.55
CA ASN A 105 -1.70 -0.33 14.69
C ASN A 105 -1.30 -1.34 15.79
N PRO A 106 -2.00 -1.38 16.95
CA PRO A 106 -1.61 -2.22 18.07
C PRO A 106 -1.68 -3.71 17.71
N PHE A 107 -2.53 -4.09 16.76
CA PHE A 107 -2.61 -5.46 16.27
C PHE A 107 -1.25 -5.91 15.72
N VAL A 108 -0.50 -5.04 15.04
CA VAL A 108 0.82 -5.36 14.49
C VAL A 108 1.89 -5.57 15.55
N ILE A 109 1.75 -4.95 16.73
CA ILE A 109 2.68 -5.08 17.85
C ILE A 109 2.34 -6.31 18.70
N PHE A 110 1.05 -6.54 18.98
CA PHE A 110 0.63 -7.47 20.02
C PHE A 110 0.17 -8.83 19.49
N SER A 111 -0.21 -8.97 18.21
CA SER A 111 -0.75 -10.24 17.71
C SER A 111 0.33 -11.26 17.34
N GLN A 112 1.59 -10.84 17.14
CA GLN A 112 2.70 -11.69 16.70
C GLN A 112 4.04 -10.97 16.79
N ALA A 113 5.14 -11.70 16.60
CA ALA A 113 6.48 -11.11 16.52
C ALA A 113 6.56 -10.04 15.41
N LEU A 114 7.13 -8.89 15.74
CA LEU A 114 7.28 -7.78 14.81
C LEU A 114 8.16 -8.21 13.62
N LYS A 115 7.58 -8.20 12.41
CA LYS A 115 8.32 -8.49 11.19
C LYS A 115 9.36 -7.39 10.92
N ARG A 116 10.53 -7.78 10.40
CA ARG A 116 11.60 -6.86 9.99
C ARG A 116 11.09 -5.79 9.01
N SER A 117 10.29 -6.17 8.02
CA SER A 117 9.70 -5.25 7.04
C SER A 117 8.83 -4.16 7.68
N THR A 118 8.06 -4.51 8.71
CA THR A 118 7.27 -3.55 9.48
C THR A 118 8.18 -2.55 10.20
N LEU A 119 9.24 -3.03 10.86
CA LEU A 119 10.18 -2.17 11.57
C LEU A 119 10.90 -1.23 10.59
N GLU A 120 11.36 -1.73 9.44
CA GLU A 120 11.98 -0.93 8.39
C GLU A 120 11.03 0.15 7.87
N ALA A 121 9.74 -0.17 7.69
CA ALA A 121 8.74 0.81 7.31
C ALA A 121 8.52 1.87 8.41
N LEU A 122 8.43 1.47 9.67
CA LEU A 122 8.30 2.41 10.79
C LEU A 122 9.50 3.37 10.85
N LEU A 123 10.72 2.85 10.73
CA LEU A 123 11.95 3.66 10.70
C LEU A 123 11.97 4.60 9.50
N LYS A 124 11.64 4.10 8.30
CA LYS A 124 11.54 4.92 7.08
C LYS A 124 10.62 6.13 7.26
N TYR A 125 9.47 5.97 7.90
CA TYR A 125 8.53 7.07 8.12
C TYR A 125 8.90 7.97 9.30
N HIS A 126 9.54 7.42 10.33
CA HIS A 126 10.17 8.20 11.39
C HIS A 126 11.22 9.17 10.80
N ASP A 127 12.11 8.67 9.92
CA ASP A 127 13.15 9.47 9.28
C ASP A 127 12.58 10.54 8.34
N ARG A 128 11.33 10.37 7.90
CA ARG A 128 10.55 11.37 7.14
C ARG A 128 9.83 12.38 8.02
N GLY A 129 10.07 12.36 9.34
CA GLY A 129 9.51 13.29 10.32
C GLY A 129 8.19 12.84 10.94
N ILE A 130 7.74 11.59 10.73
CA ILE A 130 6.56 11.08 11.42
C ILE A 130 6.90 10.74 12.87
N ARG A 131 6.22 11.39 13.81
CA ARG A 131 6.28 11.07 15.23
C ARG A 131 5.21 10.04 15.59
N TYR A 132 5.65 8.87 16.05
CA TYR A 132 4.74 7.84 16.56
C TYR A 132 4.26 8.21 17.96
N LEU A 133 2.96 8.04 18.21
CA LEU A 133 2.29 8.30 19.49
C LEU A 133 1.86 7.00 20.16
#